data_AF-A0A8H7QN86-F1
#
_entry.id   AF-A0A8H7QN86-F1
#
_cell.length_a   1.000
_cell.length_b   1.000
_cell.length_c   1.000
_cell.angle_alpha   90.00
_cell.angle_beta   90.00
_cell.angle_gamma   90.00
#
_symmetry.space_group_name_H-M   'P 1'
#
loop_
_entity.id
_entity.type
_entity.pdbx_description
1 polymer ?
#
loop_
_entity_poly.entity_id
_entity_poly.type
_entity_poly.pdbx_seq_one_letter_code
_entity_poly.pdbx_strand_id
1 'polypeptide(L)'
;MQGFHIVMDNAPIHIPSVIDPLIEKRGYIPVYLPSYSPELNPIENFWSIVKSKVKRHSLKDTETLTSRIVESCEEVPLQHLQNCIQHSVKQFDKCLNKEPI
;
A
#
# COMPACT_ATOMS: atom_id res chain seq x y z
N MET A 1 -15.93 5.38 -13.02
CA MET A 1 -15.68 4.01 -12.52
C MET A 1 -16.44 3.88 -11.22
N GLN A 2 -17.49 3.06 -11.15
CA GLN A 2 -18.23 2.80 -9.91
C GLN A 2 -17.82 1.42 -9.37
N GLY A 3 -17.77 1.27 -8.05
CA GLY A 3 -17.54 -0.03 -7.38
C GLY A 3 -16.09 -0.35 -6.98
N PHE A 4 -15.17 0.60 -7.08
CA PHE A 4 -13.79 0.45 -6.58
C PHE A 4 -13.62 1.13 -5.22
N HIS A 5 -12.79 0.54 -4.36
CA HIS A 5 -12.50 1.04 -3.03
C HIS A 5 -11.09 1.65 -2.99
N ILE A 6 -10.92 2.73 -2.22
CA ILE A 6 -9.61 3.26 -1.84
C ILE A 6 -9.37 2.89 -0.39
N VAL A 7 -8.45 1.95 -0.18
CA VAL A 7 -8.06 1.48 1.15
C VAL A 7 -6.91 2.34 1.66
N MET A 8 -7.08 2.92 2.85
CA MET A 8 -6.12 3.82 3.50
C MET A 8 -5.86 3.35 4.92
N ASP A 9 -4.62 3.57 5.41
CA ASP A 9 -4.33 3.47 6.83
C ASP A 9 -4.94 4.67 7.59
N ASN A 10 -4.94 4.60 8.92
CA ASN A 10 -5.50 5.65 9.77
C ASN A 10 -4.47 6.74 10.11
N ALA A 11 -3.61 7.13 9.15
CA ALA A 11 -2.62 8.18 9.36
C ALA A 11 -3.32 9.53 9.67
N PRO A 12 -2.75 10.40 10.52
CA PRO A 12 -3.39 11.68 10.89
C PRO A 12 -3.70 12.62 9.72
N ILE A 13 -2.98 12.44 8.60
CA ILE A 13 -3.21 13.20 7.36
C ILE A 13 -4.46 12.72 6.61
N HIS A 14 -4.96 11.51 6.91
CA HIS A 14 -6.12 10.92 6.26
C HIS A 14 -7.45 11.38 6.88
N ILE A 15 -7.68 12.69 6.94
CA ILE A 15 -8.84 13.30 7.59
C ILE A 15 -10.13 12.99 6.79
N PRO A 16 -11.08 12.19 7.32
CA PRO A 16 -12.25 11.72 6.55
C PRO A 16 -13.11 12.87 6.01
N SER A 17 -13.33 13.91 6.83
CA SER A 17 -14.13 15.08 6.42
C SER A 17 -13.55 15.86 5.24
N VAL A 18 -12.26 15.67 4.92
CA VAL A 18 -11.58 16.32 3.80
C VAL A 18 -11.44 15.36 2.62
N ILE A 19 -11.09 14.11 2.88
CA ILE A 19 -10.69 13.15 1.84
C ILE A 19 -11.89 12.39 1.27
N ASP A 20 -12.85 11.98 2.09
CA ASP A 20 -14.00 11.19 1.62
C ASP A 20 -14.76 11.91 0.50
N PRO A 21 -15.07 13.23 0.60
CA PRO A 21 -15.73 13.94 -0.50
C PRO A 21 -14.93 13.95 -1.80
N LEU A 22 -13.59 13.94 -1.72
CA LEU A 22 -12.71 13.94 -2.90
C LEU A 22 -12.64 12.56 -3.59
N ILE A 23 -12.76 11.50 -2.79
CA ILE A 23 -12.80 10.10 -3.23
C ILE A 23 -14.18 9.80 -3.84
N GLU A 24 -15.25 10.12 -3.12
CA GLU A 24 -16.64 9.89 -3.54
C GLU A 24 -17.01 10.69 -4.79
N LYS A 25 -16.55 11.93 -4.91
CA LYS A 25 -16.74 12.75 -6.13
C LYS A 25 -16.18 12.08 -7.39
N ARG A 26 -15.20 11.18 -7.25
CA ARG A 26 -14.62 10.40 -8.36
C ARG A 26 -15.30 9.03 -8.55
N GLY A 27 -16.26 8.67 -7.71
CA GLY A 27 -17.02 7.41 -7.77
C GLY A 27 -16.38 6.24 -7.03
N TYR A 28 -15.39 6.50 -6.17
CA TYR A 28 -14.74 5.49 -5.32
C TYR A 28 -15.36 5.46 -3.92
N ILE A 29 -15.13 4.37 -3.20
CA ILE A 29 -15.57 4.18 -1.81
C ILE A 29 -14.34 4.23 -0.88
N PRO A 30 -14.26 5.19 0.07
CA PRO A 30 -13.16 5.21 1.04
C PRO A 30 -13.29 4.07 2.05
N VAL A 31 -12.17 3.42 2.37
CA VAL A 31 -12.08 2.36 3.39
C VAL A 31 -10.88 2.62 4.26
N TYR A 32 -11.10 2.68 5.57
CA TYR A 32 -10.05 2.93 6.56
C TYR A 32 -9.70 1.65 7.31
N LEU A 33 -8.42 1.32 7.37
CA LEU A 33 -7.92 0.19 8.12
C LEU A 33 -7.82 0.52 9.62
N PRO A 34 -7.92 -0.50 10.51
CA PRO A 34 -7.64 -0.34 11.92
C PRO A 34 -6.25 0.25 12.20
N SER A 35 -6.13 0.96 13.31
CA SER A 35 -4.85 1.56 13.71
C SER A 35 -3.83 0.49 14.09
N TYR A 36 -2.56 0.73 13.78
CA TYR A 36 -1.45 -0.19 14.07
C TYR A 36 -1.61 -1.60 13.47
N SER A 37 -2.28 -1.71 12.32
CA SER A 37 -2.45 -2.98 11.60
C SER A 37 -1.79 -2.95 10.21
N PRO A 38 -0.45 -2.76 10.12
CA PRO A 38 0.26 -2.66 8.85
C PRO A 38 0.13 -3.93 7.99
N GLU A 39 -0.11 -5.08 8.61
CA GLU A 39 -0.28 -6.37 7.92
C GLU A 39 -1.54 -6.40 7.06
N LEU A 40 -2.54 -5.57 7.38
CA LEU A 40 -3.74 -5.39 6.57
C LEU A 40 -3.51 -4.44 5.38
N ASN A 41 -2.42 -3.68 5.37
CA ASN A 41 -2.14 -2.71 4.31
C ASN A 41 -1.17 -3.29 3.26
N PRO A 42 -1.64 -3.73 2.07
CA PRO A 42 -0.78 -4.39 1.08
C PRO A 42 0.35 -3.51 0.55
N ILE A 43 0.25 -2.17 0.69
CA ILE A 43 1.30 -1.26 0.25
C ILE A 43 2.58 -1.41 1.09
N GLU A 44 2.49 -1.90 2.34
CA GLU A 44 3.66 -2.12 3.21
C GLU A 44 4.58 -3.20 2.64
N ASN A 45 4.00 -4.33 2.21
CA ASN A 45 4.73 -5.41 1.55
C ASN A 45 5.31 -4.97 0.20
N PHE A 46 4.55 -4.19 -0.58
CA PHE A 46 5.03 -3.60 -1.81
C PHE A 46 6.27 -2.72 -1.57
N TRP A 47 6.20 -1.80 -0.59
CA TRP A 47 7.34 -0.95 -0.24
C TRP A 47 8.52 -1.72 0.34
N SER A 48 8.29 -2.83 1.03
CA SER A 48 9.37 -3.72 1.46
C SER A 48 10.17 -4.26 0.26
N ILE A 49 9.48 -4.71 -0.80
CA ILE A 49 10.09 -5.17 -2.06
C ILE A 49 10.86 -4.03 -2.72
N VAL A 50 10.24 -2.87 -2.91
CA VAL A 50 10.86 -1.71 -3.56
C VAL A 50 12.10 -1.24 -2.79
N LYS A 51 12.00 -1.06 -1.47
CA LYS A 51 13.14 -0.67 -0.61
C LYS A 51 14.30 -1.68 -0.71
N SER A 52 14.00 -2.97 -0.82
CA SER A 52 15.02 -4.01 -0.95
C SER A 52 15.84 -3.88 -2.23
N LYS A 53 15.21 -3.42 -3.33
CA LYS A 53 15.88 -3.14 -4.60
C LYS A 53 16.67 -1.83 -4.55
N VAL A 54 16.04 -0.76 -4.07
CA VAL A 54 16.66 0.56 -3.95
C VAL A 54 17.95 0.50 -3.13
N LYS A 55 17.95 -0.25 -2.01
CA LYS A 55 19.10 -0.33 -1.10
C LYS A 55 20.20 -1.32 -1.53
N ARG A 56 20.01 -2.08 -2.61
CA ARG A 56 20.92 -3.20 -2.96
C ARG A 56 22.31 -2.70 -3.34
N HIS A 57 22.40 -1.52 -3.96
CA HIS A 57 23.65 -0.91 -4.38
C HIS A 57 23.59 0.61 -4.17
N SER A 58 24.75 1.25 -4.08
CA SER A 58 24.85 2.71 -4.13
C SER A 58 24.28 3.25 -5.44
N LEU A 59 23.75 4.46 -5.40
CA LEU A 59 23.33 5.16 -6.62
C LEU A 59 24.54 5.41 -7.53
N LYS A 60 24.33 5.25 -8.84
CA LYS A 60 25.30 5.67 -9.85
C LYS A 60 25.25 7.19 -9.99
N ASP A 61 26.32 7.80 -10.49
CA ASP A 61 26.36 9.25 -10.76
C ASP A 61 25.29 9.72 -11.76
N THR A 62 24.78 8.79 -12.58
CA THR A 62 23.71 9.03 -13.55
C THR A 62 22.30 8.87 -12.98
N GLU A 63 22.16 8.44 -11.73
CA GLU A 63 20.89 8.09 -11.09
C GLU A 63 20.56 9.07 -9.96
N THR A 64 19.26 9.29 -9.76
CA THR A 64 18.74 9.94 -8.55
C THR A 64 18.01 8.92 -7.70
N LEU A 65 17.78 9.22 -6.42
CA LEU A 65 16.95 8.36 -5.58
C LEU A 65 15.55 8.18 -6.20
N THR A 66 14.98 9.25 -6.75
CA THR A 66 13.67 9.23 -7.41
C THR A 66 13.67 8.32 -8.63
N SER A 67 14.66 8.43 -9.52
CA SER A 67 14.73 7.55 -10.71
C SER A 67 14.88 6.08 -10.31
N ARG A 68 15.71 5.79 -9.29
CA ARG A 68 15.86 4.43 -8.77
C ARG A 68 14.57 3.89 -8.15
N ILE A 69 13.79 4.71 -7.45
CA ILE A 69 12.48 4.31 -6.90
C ILE A 69 11.52 3.97 -8.04
N VAL A 70 11.44 4.81 -9.07
CA VAL A 70 10.56 4.57 -10.24
C VAL A 70 10.92 3.26 -10.92
N GLU A 71 12.19 3.07 -11.28
CA GLU A 71 12.68 1.81 -11.89
C GLU A 71 12.36 0.61 -11.00
N SER A 72 12.62 0.71 -9.69
CA SER A 72 12.38 -0.37 -8.74
C SER A 72 10.90 -0.77 -8.67
N CYS A 73 9.99 0.20 -8.77
CA CYS A 73 8.54 0.00 -8.82
C CYS A 73 8.10 -0.67 -10.14
N GLU A 74 8.60 -0.21 -11.28
CA GLU A 74 8.26 -0.75 -12.61
C GLU A 74 8.73 -2.19 -12.80
N GLU A 75 9.85 -2.55 -12.18
CA GLU A 75 10.37 -3.91 -12.20
C GLU A 75 9.66 -4.87 -11.21
N VAL A 76 8.65 -4.43 -10.44
CA VAL A 76 7.91 -5.34 -9.56
C VAL A 76 6.99 -6.22 -10.42
N PRO A 77 7.19 -7.56 -10.45
CA PRO A 77 6.35 -8.43 -11.27
C PRO A 77 4.90 -8.40 -10.81
N LEU A 78 3.96 -8.55 -11.74
CA LEU A 78 2.52 -8.61 -11.42
C LEU A 78 2.21 -9.70 -10.36
N GLN A 79 2.89 -10.83 -10.41
CA GLN A 79 2.74 -11.89 -9.42
C GLN A 79 3.08 -11.42 -8.00
N HIS A 80 4.08 -10.55 -7.85
CA HIS A 80 4.43 -10.00 -6.53
C HIS A 80 3.37 -9.03 -6.03
N LEU A 81 2.76 -8.22 -6.91
CA LEU A 81 1.64 -7.35 -6.56
C LEU A 81 0.45 -8.18 -6.05
N GLN A 82 0.11 -9.26 -6.77
CA GLN A 82 -0.93 -10.20 -6.35
C GLN A 82 -0.58 -10.82 -4.99
N ASN A 83 0.66 -11.24 -4.78
CA ASN A 83 1.10 -11.82 -3.51
C ASN A 83 1.00 -10.82 -2.34
N CYS A 84 1.30 -9.53 -2.56
CA CYS A 84 1.14 -8.50 -1.52
C CYS A 84 -0.32 -8.37 -1.08
N ILE A 85 -1.25 -8.36 -2.04
CA ILE A 85 -2.69 -8.31 -1.78
C ILE A 85 -3.14 -9.57 -1.03
N GLN A 86 -2.77 -10.76 -1.54
CA GLN A 86 -3.16 -12.04 -0.93
C GLN A 86 -2.60 -12.20 0.48
N HIS A 87 -1.42 -11.66 0.77
CA HIS A 87 -0.88 -11.66 2.12
C HIS A 87 -1.77 -10.85 3.08
N SER A 88 -2.16 -9.63 2.70
CA SER A 88 -3.03 -8.79 3.52
C SER A 88 -4.41 -9.43 3.72
N VAL A 89 -5.01 -9.98 2.65
CA VAL A 89 -6.30 -10.70 2.70
C VAL A 89 -6.28 -11.82 3.75
N LYS A 90 -5.20 -12.60 3.83
CA LYS A 90 -5.05 -13.70 4.81
C LYS A 90 -5.04 -13.25 6.28
N GLN A 91 -4.76 -11.97 6.55
CA GLN A 91 -4.75 -11.44 7.91
C GLN A 91 -6.12 -10.90 8.36
N PHE A 92 -7.07 -10.71 7.43
CA PHE A 92 -8.40 -10.20 7.80
C PHE A 92 -9.15 -11.14 8.74
N ASP A 93 -9.12 -12.45 8.49
CA ASP A 93 -9.81 -13.41 9.35
C ASP A 93 -9.26 -13.35 10.78
N LYS A 94 -7.94 -13.31 10.94
CA LYS A 94 -7.29 -13.15 12.24
C LYS A 94 -7.70 -11.84 12.91
N CYS A 95 -7.69 -10.74 12.17
CA CYS A 95 -8.11 -9.43 12.68
C CYS A 95 -9.56 -9.44 13.16
N LEU A 96 -10.48 -10.01 12.37
CA LEU A 96 -11.90 -10.10 12.68
C LEU A 96 -12.15 -11.00 13.89
N ASN A 97 -11.38 -12.07 14.04
CA ASN A 97 -11.44 -13.00 15.16
C ASN A 97 -10.66 -12.52 16.40
N LYS A 98 -9.98 -11.37 16.33
CA LYS A 98 -9.11 -10.82 17.38
C LYS A 98 -7.96 -11.75 17.77
N GLU A 99 -7.47 -12.50 16.80
CA GLU A 99 -6.27 -13.32 16.92
C GLU A 99 -5.03 -12.45 16.70
N PRO A 100 -3.87 -12.81 17.32
CA PRO A 100 -2.61 -12.16 17.01
C PRO A 100 -2.27 -12.29 15.51
N ILE A 101 -1.88 -11.16 14.90
CA ILE A 101 -1.46 -11.08 13.50
C ILE A 101 0.06 -11.16 13.42
#